data_AF-A0A256ZSH7-F1
#
_entry.id   AF-A0A256ZSH7-F1
#
_cell.length_a   1.000
_cell.length_b   1.000
_cell.length_c   1.000
_cell.angle_alpha   90.00
_cell.angle_beta   90.00
_cell.angle_gamma   90.00
#
_symmetry.space_group_name_H-M   'P 1'
#
loop_
_entity.id
_entity.type
_entity.pdbx_description
1 polymer ?
#
loop_
_entity_poly.entity_id
_entity_poly.type
_entity_poly.pdbx_seq_one_letter_code
_entity_poly.pdbx_strand_id
1 'polypeptide(L)'
;MLKNTKHAKQLALKIMANSFYGYTGYLRARLYVMDVANSFPVEVIYGDTDSIFLKTDITNLDKAAQLGKRISKYVTEHLPGYLELEFEKVYRTFLILTKKRYAGWKFVEVEGKWKDSIDMRGIETVRRDWCQLVTDVMNHILELILRHGDVKKAIDYVKTVLLELRQGKVPLEKLTIIKGITKTPSAYKGVLPHIELAKKLYRRDPVHAPPVGGRIGFVIIKGNQMLSKRAEDPEYAKKHGLLIDSKYYIENQVLPPVARILSAVGVSSSELLGGGQQVSLSDAISGKKRKLNHKISLEYSGSSKREEKPLDSWEEFVCSKCKKSYRRMPLTGRCECGGELLIAYHGSVSRKVRKQAKK
;
A
#
# COMPACT_ATOMS: atom_id res chain seq x y z
N MET A 1 1.39 -12.10 -29.98
CA MET A 1 1.04 -13.42 -29.39
C MET A 1 2.24 -14.16 -28.78
N LEU A 2 3.41 -14.21 -29.42
CA LEU A 2 4.60 -14.93 -28.93
C LEU A 2 5.18 -14.47 -27.57
N LYS A 3 5.11 -13.17 -27.23
CA LYS A 3 5.55 -12.66 -25.91
C LYS A 3 4.66 -13.20 -24.77
N ASN A 4 3.35 -13.31 -24.99
CA ASN A 4 2.42 -13.82 -23.98
C ASN A 4 2.58 -15.33 -23.76
N THR A 5 2.89 -16.11 -24.80
CA THR A 5 3.15 -17.55 -24.67
C THR A 5 4.49 -17.84 -24.00
N LYS A 6 5.55 -17.07 -24.29
CA LYS A 6 6.83 -17.16 -23.56
C LYS A 6 6.66 -16.78 -22.08
N HIS A 7 5.93 -15.71 -21.78
CA HIS A 7 5.61 -15.32 -20.40
C HIS A 7 4.77 -16.39 -19.67
N ALA A 8 3.82 -17.02 -20.36
CA ALA A 8 3.04 -18.12 -19.79
C ALA A 8 3.89 -19.36 -19.49
N LYS A 9 4.82 -19.74 -20.38
CA LYS A 9 5.78 -20.84 -20.13
C LYS A 9 6.70 -20.54 -18.95
N GLN A 10 7.24 -19.32 -18.87
CA GLN A 10 8.04 -18.86 -17.73
C GLN A 10 7.23 -18.93 -16.43
N LEU A 11 5.98 -18.46 -16.45
CA LEU A 11 5.09 -18.51 -15.29
C LEU A 11 4.78 -19.95 -14.86
N ALA A 12 4.58 -20.87 -15.81
CA ALA A 12 4.34 -22.28 -15.51
C ALA A 12 5.56 -22.95 -14.85
N LEU A 13 6.76 -22.74 -15.38
CA LEU A 13 8.01 -23.21 -14.76
C LEU A 13 8.20 -22.62 -13.36
N LYS A 14 7.93 -21.32 -13.20
CA LYS A 14 7.96 -20.64 -11.90
C LYS A 14 6.97 -21.25 -10.91
N ILE A 15 5.75 -21.56 -11.33
CA ILE A 15 4.74 -22.20 -10.46
C ILE A 15 5.20 -23.60 -10.04
N MET A 16 5.79 -24.39 -10.96
CA MET A 16 6.32 -25.71 -10.62
C MET A 16 7.46 -25.60 -9.60
N ALA A 17 8.47 -24.75 -9.85
CA ALA A 17 9.59 -24.55 -8.93
C ALA A 17 9.13 -24.03 -7.55
N ASN A 18 8.19 -23.07 -7.52
CA ASN A 18 7.61 -22.55 -6.28
C ASN A 18 6.77 -23.60 -5.54
N SER A 19 6.16 -24.56 -6.24
CA SER A 19 5.44 -25.68 -5.63
C SER A 19 6.41 -26.67 -4.97
N PHE A 20 7.59 -26.88 -5.56
CA PHE A 20 8.68 -27.64 -4.93
C PHE A 20 9.21 -26.96 -3.65
N TYR A 21 9.33 -25.63 -3.65
CA TYR A 21 9.67 -24.86 -2.44
C TYR A 21 8.52 -24.86 -1.39
N GLY A 22 7.27 -24.76 -1.82
CA GLY A 22 6.11 -24.91 -0.94
C GLY A 22 6.04 -26.30 -0.29
N TYR A 23 6.50 -27.33 -1.02
CA TYR A 23 6.69 -28.67 -0.48
C TYR A 23 7.77 -28.70 0.59
N THR A 24 8.90 -28.02 0.44
CA THR A 24 9.95 -27.99 1.49
C THR A 24 9.55 -27.23 2.76
N GLY A 25 8.56 -26.32 2.69
CA GLY A 25 7.95 -25.64 3.85
C GLY A 25 6.72 -26.33 4.47
N TYR A 26 6.31 -27.50 3.97
CA TYR A 26 5.23 -28.31 4.53
C TYR A 26 5.70 -29.06 5.79
N LEU A 27 4.88 -29.12 6.84
CA LEU A 27 5.23 -29.72 8.16
C LEU A 27 5.68 -31.19 8.12
N ARG A 28 5.54 -31.89 6.98
CA ARG A 28 6.06 -33.26 6.76
C ARG A 28 7.26 -33.33 5.82
N ALA A 29 7.85 -32.20 5.45
CA ALA A 29 9.00 -32.13 4.55
C ALA A 29 10.31 -31.88 5.31
N ARG A 30 11.42 -32.33 4.71
CA ARG A 30 12.67 -32.69 5.40
C ARG A 30 13.75 -31.60 5.54
N LEU A 31 13.60 -30.38 5.02
CA LEU A 31 14.74 -29.43 4.95
C LEU A 31 14.33 -27.95 5.12
N TYR A 32 14.91 -27.28 6.11
CA TYR A 32 14.70 -25.85 6.45
C TYR A 32 16.01 -25.21 6.91
N VAL A 33 16.46 -24.10 6.30
CA VAL A 33 17.58 -23.24 6.78
C VAL A 33 17.42 -21.80 6.23
N MET A 34 17.80 -20.79 7.02
CA MET A 34 17.96 -19.39 6.60
C MET A 34 19.07 -18.70 7.42
N ASP A 35 19.99 -17.98 6.78
CA ASP A 35 20.64 -16.78 7.32
C ASP A 35 21.52 -16.06 6.27
N VAL A 36 21.63 -14.73 6.41
CA VAL A 36 22.70 -13.78 5.99
C VAL A 36 22.09 -12.49 5.42
N ALA A 37 22.27 -11.37 6.15
CA ALA A 37 22.16 -10.01 5.62
C ALA A 37 22.85 -9.03 6.58
N ASN A 38 24.04 -8.48 6.25
CA ASN A 38 24.62 -7.29 6.92
C ASN A 38 25.89 -6.70 6.25
N SER A 39 26.02 -6.69 4.91
CA SER A 39 27.27 -6.24 4.24
C SER A 39 27.22 -4.88 3.53
N PHE A 40 26.09 -4.15 3.55
CA PHE A 40 25.96 -2.88 2.82
C PHE A 40 25.36 -1.75 3.69
N PRO A 41 25.80 -0.49 3.53
CA PRO A 41 25.23 0.68 4.21
C PRO A 41 23.92 1.12 3.56
N VAL A 42 23.03 0.17 3.26
CA VAL A 42 21.75 0.40 2.59
C VAL A 42 20.65 -0.16 3.47
N GLU A 43 19.67 0.69 3.80
CA GLU A 43 18.57 0.34 4.69
C GLU A 43 17.61 -0.61 3.96
N VAL A 44 17.47 -1.85 4.48
CA VAL A 44 16.43 -2.78 4.02
C VAL A 44 15.10 -2.33 4.60
N ILE A 45 14.17 -1.91 3.74
CA ILE A 45 12.87 -1.38 4.16
C ILE A 45 11.74 -2.41 4.09
N TYR A 46 11.92 -3.47 3.29
CA TYR A 46 10.92 -4.52 3.13
C TYR A 46 11.56 -5.79 2.55
N GLY A 47 10.98 -6.95 2.85
CA GLY A 47 11.36 -8.23 2.25
C GLY A 47 10.16 -9.18 2.21
N ASP A 48 10.03 -9.93 1.11
CA ASP A 48 8.97 -10.93 0.92
C ASP A 48 9.56 -12.17 0.23
N THR A 49 9.76 -13.24 1.01
CA THR A 49 10.30 -14.57 0.65
C THR A 49 11.56 -14.56 -0.21
N ASP A 50 11.44 -14.17 -1.48
CA ASP A 50 12.47 -14.18 -2.53
C ASP A 50 12.91 -12.76 -2.96
N SER A 51 12.41 -11.72 -2.31
CA SER A 51 12.68 -10.33 -2.68
C SER A 51 13.08 -9.46 -1.49
N ILE A 52 14.03 -8.56 -1.72
CA ILE A 52 14.48 -7.54 -0.76
C ILE A 52 14.32 -6.15 -1.39
N PHE A 53 13.91 -5.18 -0.58
CA PHE A 53 13.67 -3.81 -0.99
C PHE A 53 14.62 -2.91 -0.23
N LEU A 54 15.47 -2.24 -1.00
CA LEU A 54 16.55 -1.41 -0.49
C LEU A 54 16.18 0.06 -0.68
N LYS A 55 16.34 0.86 0.37
CA LYS A 55 16.16 2.30 0.31
C LYS A 55 17.51 2.98 0.08
N THR A 56 17.52 3.87 -0.91
CA THR A 56 18.70 4.65 -1.28
C THR A 56 18.30 6.13 -1.40
N ASP A 57 19.22 7.04 -1.11
CA ASP A 57 19.00 8.48 -1.29
C ASP A 57 19.26 8.95 -2.74
N ILE A 58 19.43 8.00 -3.68
CA ILE A 58 19.72 8.29 -5.08
C ILE A 58 18.42 8.64 -5.81
N THR A 59 18.37 9.84 -6.38
CA THR A 59 17.20 10.34 -7.13
C THR A 59 17.25 10.03 -8.62
N ASN A 60 18.44 9.76 -9.17
CA ASN A 60 18.63 9.41 -10.58
C ASN A 60 18.42 7.90 -10.78
N LEU A 61 17.52 7.54 -11.71
CA LEU A 61 17.13 6.15 -11.97
C LEU A 61 18.31 5.29 -12.46
N ASP A 62 19.15 5.80 -13.35
CA ASP A 62 20.28 5.05 -13.91
C ASP A 62 21.31 4.72 -12.82
N LYS A 63 21.62 5.70 -11.96
CA LYS A 63 22.53 5.50 -10.82
C LYS A 63 21.95 4.50 -9.82
N ALA A 64 20.65 4.57 -9.53
CA ALA A 64 19.97 3.63 -8.64
C ALA A 64 19.99 2.21 -9.22
N ALA A 65 19.75 2.07 -10.53
CA ALA A 65 19.80 0.78 -11.23
C ALA A 65 21.22 0.21 -11.28
N GLN A 66 22.24 1.04 -11.52
CA GLN A 66 23.64 0.63 -11.45
C GLN A 66 24.02 0.12 -10.06
N LEU A 67 23.58 0.81 -8.99
CA LEU A 67 23.79 0.33 -7.62
C LEU A 67 23.08 -1.01 -7.38
N GLY A 68 21.81 -1.13 -7.80
CA GLY A 68 21.05 -2.37 -7.69
C GLY A 68 21.72 -3.55 -8.39
N LYS A 69 22.18 -3.35 -9.65
CA LYS A 69 22.92 -4.35 -10.43
C LYS A 69 24.26 -4.73 -9.78
N ARG A 70 24.96 -3.77 -9.16
CA ARG A 70 26.21 -4.03 -8.41
C ARG A 70 25.95 -4.88 -7.16
N ILE A 71 24.93 -4.54 -6.39
CA ILE A 71 24.55 -5.29 -5.18
C ILE A 71 24.11 -6.71 -5.56
N SER A 72 23.26 -6.85 -6.58
CA SER A 72 22.74 -8.15 -7.01
C SER A 72 23.86 -9.08 -7.49
N LYS A 73 24.82 -8.54 -8.26
CA LYS A 73 26.02 -9.26 -8.70
C LYS A 73 26.90 -9.69 -7.52
N TYR A 74 27.21 -8.76 -6.62
CA TYR A 74 28.04 -9.07 -5.44
C TYR A 74 27.38 -10.15 -4.56
N VAL A 75 26.08 -10.05 -4.29
CA VAL A 75 25.38 -11.05 -3.49
C VAL A 75 25.38 -12.41 -4.21
N THR A 76 25.13 -12.44 -5.51
CA THR A 76 25.18 -13.67 -6.32
C THR A 76 26.55 -14.34 -6.25
N GLU A 77 27.65 -13.58 -6.33
CA GLU A 77 29.01 -14.12 -6.21
C GLU A 77 29.31 -14.76 -4.84
N HIS A 78 28.56 -14.38 -3.79
CA HIS A 78 28.70 -14.93 -2.44
C HIS A 78 27.64 -15.98 -2.11
N LEU A 79 26.71 -16.25 -3.03
CA LEU A 79 25.72 -17.31 -2.89
C LEU A 79 26.23 -18.62 -3.53
N PRO A 80 25.75 -19.79 -3.08
CA PRO A 80 26.00 -21.05 -3.77
C PRO A 80 25.60 -20.96 -5.24
N GLY A 81 26.41 -21.49 -6.16
CA GLY A 81 26.32 -21.23 -7.61
C GLY A 81 25.03 -21.63 -8.36
N TYR A 82 24.00 -22.09 -7.65
CA TYR A 82 22.64 -22.33 -8.16
C TYR A 82 21.63 -21.25 -7.73
N LEU A 83 22.05 -20.29 -6.90
CA LEU A 83 21.24 -19.15 -6.46
C LEU A 83 21.76 -17.87 -7.10
N GLU A 84 20.88 -17.16 -7.78
CA GLU A 84 21.17 -15.89 -8.43
C GLU A 84 20.22 -14.82 -7.92
N LEU A 85 20.76 -13.65 -7.59
CA LEU A 85 20.00 -12.46 -7.27
C LEU A 85 20.06 -11.49 -8.44
N GLU A 86 18.89 -11.18 -9.01
CA GLU A 86 18.76 -10.25 -10.13
C GLU A 86 18.14 -8.92 -9.67
N PHE A 87 18.64 -7.82 -10.22
CA PHE A 87 17.99 -6.52 -10.07
C PHE A 87 16.74 -6.46 -10.97
N GLU A 88 15.56 -6.32 -10.38
CA GLU A 88 14.30 -6.31 -11.14
C GLU A 88 13.85 -4.89 -11.55
N LYS A 89 13.85 -3.93 -10.61
CA LYS A 89 13.18 -2.63 -10.77
C LYS A 89 13.55 -1.61 -9.71
N VAL A 90 13.26 -0.34 -9.99
CA VAL A 90 13.36 0.78 -9.04
C VAL A 90 11.97 1.30 -8.69
N TYR A 91 11.75 1.60 -7.41
CA TYR A 91 10.59 2.36 -6.95
C TYR A 91 11.03 3.76 -6.56
N ARG A 92 10.34 4.77 -7.10
CA ARG A 92 10.59 6.17 -6.72
C ARG A 92 9.84 6.56 -5.46
N THR A 93 8.60 6.09 -5.36
CA THR A 93 7.77 6.22 -4.17
C THR A 93 7.20 4.85 -3.84
N PHE A 94 7.27 4.47 -2.58
CA PHE A 94 6.87 3.14 -2.12
C PHE A 94 6.02 3.27 -0.86
N LEU A 95 4.84 2.64 -0.89
CA LEU A 95 3.87 2.65 0.19
C LEU A 95 3.63 1.22 0.67
N ILE A 96 4.03 0.95 1.91
CA ILE A 96 3.81 -0.35 2.56
C ILE A 96 2.54 -0.21 3.41
N LEU A 97 1.54 -1.04 3.14
CA LEU A 97 0.30 -1.08 3.91
C LEU A 97 0.42 -2.11 5.04
N THR A 98 0.70 -3.36 4.65
CA THR A 98 0.96 -4.50 5.55
C THR A 98 1.88 -5.49 4.86
N LYS A 99 2.28 -6.56 5.55
CA LYS A 99 2.96 -7.69 4.90
C LYS A 99 2.14 -8.18 3.70
N LYS A 100 2.81 -8.39 2.56
CA LYS A 100 2.25 -8.76 1.25
C LYS A 100 1.27 -7.76 0.64
N ARG A 101 1.17 -6.54 1.18
CA ARG A 101 0.30 -5.47 0.69
C ARG A 101 1.06 -4.16 0.55
N TYR A 102 1.39 -3.79 -0.68
CA TYR A 102 2.14 -2.56 -0.97
C TYR A 102 1.80 -2.01 -2.35
N ALA A 103 2.05 -0.72 -2.52
CA ALA A 103 2.00 -0.05 -3.81
C ALA A 103 3.28 0.76 -4.03
N GLY A 104 3.68 0.93 -5.28
CA GLY A 104 4.80 1.81 -5.58
C GLY A 104 4.79 2.31 -7.00
N TRP A 105 5.35 3.51 -7.20
CA TRP A 105 5.63 4.03 -8.53
C TRP A 105 6.90 3.39 -9.05
N LYS A 106 6.71 2.37 -9.88
CA LYS A 106 7.73 1.46 -10.40
C LYS A 106 8.28 1.98 -11.72
N PHE A 107 9.60 1.83 -11.88
CA PHE A 107 10.34 2.05 -13.10
C PHE A 107 11.06 0.76 -13.51
N VAL A 108 10.86 0.34 -14.75
CA VAL A 108 11.52 -0.82 -15.37
C VAL A 108 12.21 -0.37 -16.64
N GLU A 109 13.46 -0.80 -16.83
CA GLU A 109 14.23 -0.55 -18.03
C GLU A 109 13.79 -1.55 -19.12
N VAL A 110 13.31 -1.05 -20.26
CA VAL A 110 12.91 -1.87 -21.42
C VAL A 110 13.53 -1.25 -22.66
N GLU A 111 14.41 -2.00 -23.33
CA GLU A 111 15.09 -1.56 -24.57
C GLU A 111 15.84 -0.22 -24.38
N GLY A 112 16.51 -0.05 -23.23
CA GLY A 112 17.26 1.16 -22.89
C GLY A 112 16.40 2.39 -22.54
N LYS A 113 15.08 2.22 -22.39
CA LYS A 113 14.16 3.28 -21.97
C LYS A 113 13.45 2.91 -20.67
N TRP A 114 13.30 3.90 -19.80
CA TRP A 114 12.52 3.75 -18.57
C TRP A 114 11.02 3.78 -18.87
N LYS A 115 10.32 2.72 -18.46
CA LYS A 115 8.85 2.67 -18.45
C LYS A 115 8.37 2.70 -17.01
N ASP A 116 7.46 3.62 -16.73
CA ASP A 116 6.89 3.78 -15.40
C ASP A 116 5.46 3.25 -15.30
N SER A 117 5.09 2.79 -14.11
CA SER A 117 3.76 2.23 -13.81
C SER A 117 3.53 2.21 -12.31
N ILE A 118 2.28 2.16 -11.87
CA ILE A 118 1.96 1.88 -10.48
C ILE A 118 1.90 0.36 -10.31
N ASP A 119 2.80 -0.21 -9.51
CA ASP A 119 2.75 -1.62 -9.10
C ASP A 119 1.91 -1.71 -7.82
N MET A 120 0.94 -2.62 -7.79
CA MET A 120 0.06 -2.87 -6.66
C MET A 120 0.10 -4.36 -6.33
N ARG A 121 0.49 -4.71 -5.11
CA ARG A 121 0.57 -6.09 -4.63
C ARG A 121 -0.33 -6.27 -3.44
N GLY A 122 -1.22 -7.25 -3.50
CA GLY A 122 -2.15 -7.57 -2.42
C GLY A 122 -3.19 -6.49 -2.09
N ILE A 123 -3.33 -5.47 -2.95
CA ILE A 123 -4.33 -4.41 -2.83
C ILE A 123 -5.63 -4.85 -3.51
N GLU A 124 -6.75 -4.40 -2.95
CA GLU A 124 -8.12 -4.73 -3.36
C GLU A 124 -8.46 -4.43 -4.82
N THR A 125 -7.69 -3.59 -5.52
CA THR A 125 -7.89 -3.26 -6.94
C THR A 125 -7.86 -4.47 -7.87
N VAL A 126 -7.29 -5.60 -7.42
CA VAL A 126 -7.22 -6.86 -8.17
C VAL A 126 -8.28 -7.88 -7.70
N ARG A 127 -9.04 -7.57 -6.64
CA ARG A 127 -10.03 -8.50 -6.08
C ARG A 127 -11.36 -8.37 -6.82
N ARG A 128 -11.86 -9.49 -7.32
CA ARG A 128 -13.11 -9.60 -8.09
C ARG A 128 -14.40 -9.35 -7.26
N ASP A 129 -14.28 -9.23 -5.94
CA ASP A 129 -15.41 -9.02 -5.04
C ASP A 129 -15.86 -7.55 -4.96
N TRP A 130 -15.05 -6.60 -5.44
CA TRP A 130 -15.34 -5.17 -5.39
C TRP A 130 -15.97 -4.68 -6.68
N CYS A 131 -16.81 -3.66 -6.60
CA CYS A 131 -17.33 -3.00 -7.79
C CYS A 131 -16.24 -2.16 -8.48
N GLN A 132 -16.43 -1.88 -9.77
CA GLN A 132 -15.46 -1.15 -10.59
C GLN A 132 -15.14 0.23 -10.02
N LEU A 133 -16.11 0.90 -9.38
CA LEU A 133 -15.90 2.17 -8.70
C LEU A 133 -14.75 2.10 -7.69
N VAL A 134 -14.65 1.04 -6.90
CA VAL A 134 -13.58 0.90 -5.89
C VAL A 134 -12.21 0.85 -6.57
N THR A 135 -12.10 0.10 -7.66
CA THR A 135 -10.86 0.00 -8.44
C THR A 135 -10.46 1.36 -9.01
N ASP A 136 -11.40 2.09 -9.62
CA ASP A 136 -11.17 3.43 -10.17
C ASP A 136 -10.69 4.40 -9.08
N VAL A 137 -11.39 4.42 -7.93
CA VAL A 137 -11.10 5.32 -6.81
C VAL A 137 -9.72 5.03 -6.22
N MET A 138 -9.41 3.75 -6.00
CA MET A 138 -8.13 3.31 -5.43
C MET A 138 -6.96 3.62 -6.36
N ASN A 139 -7.12 3.38 -7.67
CA ASN A 139 -6.09 3.71 -8.66
C ASN A 139 -5.80 5.21 -8.66
N HIS A 140 -6.84 6.05 -8.64
CA HIS A 140 -6.67 7.50 -8.66
C HIS A 140 -6.04 8.04 -7.38
N ILE A 141 -6.45 7.54 -6.21
CA ILE A 141 -5.85 7.91 -4.92
C ILE A 141 -4.37 7.51 -4.87
N LEU A 142 -4.04 6.28 -5.30
CA LEU A 142 -2.66 5.83 -5.36
C LEU A 142 -1.84 6.65 -6.34
N GLU A 143 -2.43 7.08 -7.46
CA GLU A 143 -1.79 7.97 -8.40
C GLU A 143 -1.45 9.33 -7.78
N LEU A 144 -2.43 9.97 -7.12
CA LEU A 144 -2.24 11.23 -6.40
C LEU A 144 -1.17 11.13 -5.31
N ILE A 145 -1.16 10.04 -4.55
CA ILE A 145 -0.19 9.84 -3.47
C ILE A 145 1.20 9.49 -4.01
N LEU A 146 1.30 8.54 -4.95
CA LEU A 146 2.58 7.98 -5.38
C LEU A 146 3.29 8.83 -6.44
N ARG A 147 2.56 9.45 -7.36
CA ARG A 147 3.16 10.30 -8.41
C ARG A 147 3.29 11.74 -7.96
N HIS A 148 2.26 12.27 -7.30
CA HIS A 148 2.18 13.70 -6.97
C HIS A 148 2.50 14.01 -5.51
N GLY A 149 2.49 13.02 -4.61
CA GLY A 149 2.69 13.26 -3.18
C GLY A 149 1.55 14.06 -2.53
N ASP A 150 0.40 14.18 -3.20
CA ASP A 150 -0.66 15.10 -2.77
C ASP A 150 -1.77 14.34 -2.03
N VAL A 151 -1.53 14.12 -0.74
CA VAL A 151 -2.49 13.43 0.15
C VAL A 151 -3.78 14.23 0.32
N LYS A 152 -3.71 15.57 0.28
CA LYS A 152 -4.90 16.42 0.43
C LYS A 152 -5.84 16.27 -0.76
N LYS A 153 -5.32 16.35 -1.98
CA LYS A 153 -6.13 16.09 -3.18
C LYS A 153 -6.72 14.70 -3.19
N ALA A 154 -6.00 13.69 -2.70
CA ALA A 154 -6.55 12.35 -2.57
C ALA A 154 -7.76 12.29 -1.62
N ILE A 155 -7.71 13.00 -0.49
CA ILE A 155 -8.84 13.13 0.45
C ILE A 155 -10.02 13.86 -0.21
N ASP A 156 -9.77 14.98 -0.89
CA ASP A 156 -10.83 15.78 -1.53
C ASP A 156 -11.52 15.03 -2.66
N TYR A 157 -10.75 14.23 -3.41
CA TYR A 157 -11.29 13.31 -4.41
C TYR A 157 -12.20 12.26 -3.78
N VAL A 158 -11.79 11.62 -2.67
CA VAL A 158 -12.65 10.67 -1.94
C VAL A 158 -13.94 11.34 -1.51
N LYS A 159 -13.87 12.53 -0.91
CA LYS A 159 -15.08 13.27 -0.48
C LYS A 159 -16.03 13.54 -1.64
N THR A 160 -15.50 13.92 -2.80
CA THR A 160 -16.28 14.12 -4.02
C THR A 160 -17.01 12.83 -4.43
N VAL A 161 -16.30 11.71 -4.48
CA VAL A 161 -16.89 10.40 -4.82
C VAL A 161 -17.98 9.99 -3.81
N LEU A 162 -17.76 10.23 -2.52
CA LEU A 162 -18.76 9.96 -1.49
C LEU A 162 -20.02 10.82 -1.67
N LEU A 163 -19.87 12.09 -2.08
CA LEU A 163 -21.00 12.97 -2.39
C LEU A 163 -21.76 12.49 -3.64
N GLU A 164 -21.06 12.11 -4.70
CA GLU A 164 -21.67 11.57 -5.92
C GLU A 164 -22.44 10.27 -5.65
N LEU A 165 -21.90 9.38 -4.81
CA LEU A 165 -22.59 8.18 -4.36
C LEU A 165 -23.88 8.49 -3.60
N ARG A 166 -23.83 9.46 -2.67
CA ARG A 166 -25.01 9.89 -1.90
C ARG A 166 -26.08 10.52 -2.79
N GLN A 167 -25.66 11.25 -3.83
CA GLN A 167 -26.54 11.89 -4.80
C GLN A 167 -27.04 10.93 -5.89
N GLY A 168 -26.57 9.68 -5.93
CA GLY A 168 -26.95 8.70 -6.95
C GLY A 168 -26.41 9.03 -8.35
N LYS A 169 -25.35 9.84 -8.45
CA LYS A 169 -24.75 10.26 -9.73
C LYS A 169 -23.79 9.22 -10.32
N VAL A 170 -23.41 8.21 -9.55
CA VAL A 170 -22.49 7.16 -10.02
C VAL A 170 -23.23 6.20 -10.96
N PRO A 171 -22.71 5.92 -12.17
CA PRO A 171 -23.31 4.98 -13.10
C PRO A 171 -23.47 3.58 -12.50
N LEU A 172 -24.59 2.93 -12.81
CA LEU A 172 -24.93 1.62 -12.27
C LEU A 172 -23.91 0.55 -12.66
N GLU A 173 -23.35 0.67 -13.87
CA GLU A 173 -22.33 -0.21 -14.42
C GLU A 173 -21.09 -0.24 -13.53
N LYS A 174 -20.73 0.89 -12.90
CA LYS A 174 -19.60 0.98 -11.97
C LYS A 174 -19.90 0.39 -10.59
N LEU A 175 -21.18 0.26 -10.23
CA LEU A 175 -21.67 -0.29 -8.97
C LEU A 175 -21.96 -1.79 -9.05
N THR A 176 -22.01 -2.36 -10.25
CA THR A 176 -22.21 -3.80 -10.45
C THR A 176 -21.07 -4.60 -9.85
N ILE A 177 -21.43 -5.57 -9.01
CA ILE A 177 -20.51 -6.55 -8.41
C ILE A 177 -20.69 -7.86 -9.15
N ILE A 178 -19.58 -8.47 -9.59
CA ILE A 178 -19.61 -9.71 -10.39
C ILE A 178 -19.12 -10.89 -9.55
N LYS A 179 -19.93 -11.94 -9.46
CA LYS A 179 -19.54 -13.20 -8.78
C LYS A 179 -19.78 -14.42 -9.65
N GLY A 180 -18.93 -15.44 -9.46
CA GLY A 180 -19.10 -16.73 -10.11
C GLY A 180 -20.15 -17.58 -9.42
N ILE A 181 -20.95 -18.31 -10.19
CA ILE A 181 -21.90 -19.31 -9.71
C ILE A 181 -21.24 -20.67 -9.89
N THR A 182 -20.97 -21.38 -8.80
CA THR A 182 -20.27 -22.68 -8.81
C THR A 182 -21.20 -23.89 -8.71
N LYS A 183 -22.43 -23.71 -8.24
CA LYS A 183 -23.46 -24.74 -8.07
C LYS A 183 -24.80 -24.27 -8.62
N THR A 184 -25.75 -25.19 -8.76
CA THR A 184 -27.15 -24.84 -9.07
C THR A 184 -27.77 -24.05 -7.91
N PRO A 185 -28.72 -23.13 -8.17
CA PRO A 185 -29.40 -22.34 -7.13
C PRO A 185 -30.01 -23.17 -5.99
N SER A 186 -30.49 -24.38 -6.28
CA SER A 186 -31.07 -25.32 -5.32
C SER A 186 -30.05 -26.01 -4.41
N ALA A 187 -28.79 -26.15 -4.86
CA ALA A 187 -27.73 -26.80 -4.11
C ALA A 187 -26.99 -25.87 -3.12
N TYR A 188 -27.30 -24.57 -3.13
CA TYR A 188 -26.70 -23.63 -2.19
C TYR A 188 -27.47 -23.61 -0.86
N LYS A 189 -26.78 -24.00 0.21
CA LYS A 189 -27.28 -23.88 1.59
C LYS A 189 -27.17 -22.46 2.17
N GLY A 190 -26.39 -21.58 1.55
CA GLY A 190 -26.10 -20.23 2.06
C GLY A 190 -26.98 -19.13 1.47
N VAL A 191 -27.27 -18.11 2.29
CA VAL A 191 -28.07 -16.93 1.90
C VAL A 191 -27.13 -15.79 1.48
N LEU A 192 -26.51 -15.92 0.30
CA LEU A 192 -25.60 -14.89 -0.24
C LEU A 192 -26.28 -14.05 -1.32
N PRO A 193 -25.91 -12.76 -1.50
CA PRO A 193 -26.50 -11.86 -2.49
C PRO A 193 -26.62 -12.44 -3.91
N HIS A 194 -25.52 -12.93 -4.47
CA HIS A 194 -25.47 -13.51 -5.81
C HIS A 194 -26.30 -14.80 -5.96
N ILE A 195 -26.51 -15.55 -4.89
CA ILE A 195 -27.31 -16.78 -4.88
C ILE A 195 -28.80 -16.44 -4.87
N GLU A 196 -29.20 -15.49 -4.02
CA GLU A 196 -30.58 -15.01 -3.96
C GLU A 196 -30.99 -14.32 -5.26
N LEU A 197 -30.09 -13.55 -5.88
CA LEU A 197 -30.34 -13.02 -7.22
C LEU A 197 -30.49 -14.14 -8.26
N ALA A 198 -29.61 -15.15 -8.25
CA ALA A 198 -29.75 -16.27 -9.17
C ALA A 198 -31.13 -16.93 -9.03
N LYS A 199 -31.59 -17.20 -7.79
CA LYS A 199 -32.95 -17.73 -7.55
C LYS A 199 -34.06 -16.81 -8.09
N LYS A 200 -33.92 -15.48 -7.95
CA LYS A 200 -34.87 -14.51 -8.53
C LYS A 200 -34.90 -14.58 -10.06
N LEU A 201 -33.73 -14.60 -10.70
CA LEU A 201 -33.62 -14.68 -12.16
C LEU A 201 -34.24 -15.97 -12.68
N TYR A 202 -33.93 -17.12 -12.08
CA TYR A 202 -34.54 -18.41 -12.44
C TYR A 202 -36.06 -18.42 -12.30
N ARG A 203 -36.64 -17.69 -11.34
CA ARG A 203 -38.10 -17.58 -11.19
C ARG A 203 -38.74 -16.62 -12.21
N ARG A 204 -38.01 -15.58 -12.63
CA ARG A 204 -38.49 -14.58 -13.59
C ARG A 204 -38.38 -15.08 -15.02
N ASP A 205 -37.25 -15.66 -15.37
CA ASP A 205 -36.94 -16.17 -16.70
C ASP A 205 -35.93 -17.33 -16.59
N PRO A 206 -36.42 -18.59 -16.59
CA PRO A 206 -35.56 -19.77 -16.54
C PRO A 206 -34.60 -19.92 -17.74
N VAL A 207 -34.93 -19.33 -18.90
CA VAL A 207 -34.19 -19.53 -20.15
C VAL A 207 -32.92 -18.68 -20.17
N HIS A 208 -33.00 -17.45 -19.67
CA HIS A 208 -31.86 -16.52 -19.62
C HIS A 208 -31.12 -16.54 -18.27
N ALA A 209 -31.47 -17.46 -17.38
CA ALA A 209 -30.81 -17.57 -16.08
C ALA A 209 -29.35 -18.03 -16.24
N PRO A 210 -28.41 -17.49 -15.44
CA PRO A 210 -26.99 -17.77 -15.60
C PRO A 210 -26.67 -19.25 -15.31
N PRO A 211 -25.92 -19.93 -16.20
CA PRO A 211 -25.59 -21.34 -16.04
C PRO A 211 -24.61 -21.57 -14.89
N VAL A 212 -24.52 -22.83 -14.43
CA VAL A 212 -23.50 -23.26 -13.47
C VAL A 212 -22.11 -23.09 -14.09
N GLY A 213 -21.18 -22.51 -13.34
CA GLY A 213 -19.86 -22.09 -13.83
C GLY A 213 -19.86 -20.68 -14.43
N GLY A 214 -21.04 -20.08 -14.65
CA GLY A 214 -21.21 -18.73 -15.16
C GLY A 214 -20.90 -17.63 -14.14
N ARG A 215 -21.06 -16.38 -14.57
CA ARG A 215 -20.93 -15.19 -13.72
C ARG A 215 -22.24 -14.43 -13.69
N ILE A 216 -22.52 -13.83 -12.54
CA ILE A 216 -23.69 -12.99 -12.30
C ILE A 216 -23.24 -11.62 -11.80
N GLY A 217 -23.70 -10.57 -12.47
CA GLY A 217 -23.58 -9.19 -12.03
C GLY A 217 -24.79 -8.81 -11.18
N PHE A 218 -24.58 -8.12 -10.06
CA PHE A 218 -25.67 -7.64 -9.23
C PHE A 218 -25.35 -6.30 -8.59
N VAL A 219 -26.39 -5.57 -8.24
CA VAL A 219 -26.34 -4.35 -7.43
C VAL A 219 -27.12 -4.53 -6.14
N ILE A 220 -26.82 -3.72 -5.14
CA ILE A 220 -27.56 -3.72 -3.87
C ILE A 220 -28.55 -2.56 -3.88
N ILE A 221 -29.85 -2.87 -3.89
CA ILE A 221 -30.92 -1.88 -3.82
C ILE A 221 -31.21 -1.48 -2.37
N LYS A 222 -31.78 -0.28 -2.21
CA LYS A 222 -32.22 0.25 -0.92
C LYS A 222 -33.41 -0.56 -0.41
N GLY A 223 -33.39 -0.90 0.88
CA GLY A 223 -34.50 -1.59 1.53
C GLY A 223 -34.13 -2.09 2.94
N ASN A 224 -35.16 -2.50 3.69
CA ASN A 224 -35.04 -2.94 5.08
C ASN A 224 -34.83 -4.46 5.22
N GLN A 225 -34.78 -5.19 4.10
CA GLN A 225 -34.54 -6.62 4.09
C GLN A 225 -33.06 -6.94 4.34
N MET A 226 -32.77 -8.22 4.63
CA MET A 226 -31.39 -8.71 4.69
C MET A 226 -30.62 -8.39 3.40
N LEU A 227 -29.33 -8.06 3.52
CA LEU A 227 -28.46 -7.67 2.41
C LEU A 227 -28.54 -8.61 1.21
N SER A 228 -28.63 -9.92 1.47
CA SER A 228 -28.76 -10.96 0.44
C SER A 228 -30.01 -10.82 -0.43
N LYS A 229 -31.15 -10.46 0.15
CA LYS A 229 -32.42 -10.28 -0.59
C LYS A 229 -32.47 -8.97 -1.38
N ARG A 230 -31.63 -8.01 -1.01
CA ARG A 230 -31.48 -6.72 -1.70
C ARG A 230 -30.57 -6.78 -2.92
N ALA A 231 -30.03 -7.95 -3.26
CA ALA A 231 -29.35 -8.13 -4.53
C ALA A 231 -30.36 -8.09 -5.68
N GLU A 232 -30.08 -7.28 -6.69
CA GLU A 232 -30.92 -7.16 -7.88
C GLU A 232 -30.08 -7.09 -9.16
N ASP A 233 -30.68 -7.52 -10.26
CA ASP A 233 -30.07 -7.41 -11.58
C ASP A 233 -29.97 -5.93 -12.00
N PRO A 234 -28.82 -5.46 -12.52
CA PRO A 234 -28.64 -4.06 -12.88
C PRO A 234 -29.64 -3.58 -13.94
N GLU A 235 -29.94 -4.39 -14.96
CA GLU A 235 -30.90 -4.00 -15.99
C GLU A 235 -32.31 -3.92 -15.43
N TYR A 236 -32.69 -4.90 -14.60
CA TYR A 236 -33.99 -4.89 -13.93
C TYR A 236 -34.15 -3.66 -13.03
N ALA A 237 -33.12 -3.35 -12.23
CA ALA A 237 -33.11 -2.17 -11.36
C ALA A 237 -33.26 -0.87 -12.16
N LYS A 238 -32.59 -0.76 -13.31
CA LYS A 238 -32.70 0.40 -14.21
C LYS A 238 -34.10 0.50 -14.84
N LYS A 239 -34.65 -0.61 -15.35
CA LYS A 239 -35.99 -0.65 -15.98
C LYS A 239 -37.12 -0.29 -14.99
N HIS A 240 -36.98 -0.67 -13.73
CA HIS A 240 -38.01 -0.45 -12.70
C HIS A 240 -37.73 0.75 -11.78
N GLY A 241 -36.69 1.55 -12.06
CA GLY A 241 -36.36 2.73 -11.27
C GLY A 241 -36.03 2.44 -9.81
N LEU A 242 -35.41 1.28 -9.52
CA LEU A 242 -35.09 0.89 -8.14
C LEU A 242 -33.93 1.71 -7.59
N LEU A 243 -34.12 2.26 -6.39
CA LEU A 243 -33.08 3.06 -5.72
C LEU A 243 -31.94 2.17 -5.22
N ILE A 244 -30.71 2.60 -5.45
CA ILE A 244 -29.50 1.91 -4.99
C ILE A 244 -29.19 2.27 -3.53
N ASP A 245 -28.67 1.31 -2.77
CA ASP A 245 -28.25 1.53 -1.39
C ASP A 245 -26.87 2.21 -1.34
N SER A 246 -26.85 3.54 -1.50
CA SER A 246 -25.61 4.32 -1.42
C SER A 246 -24.84 4.10 -0.11
N LYS A 247 -25.54 3.85 1.01
CA LYS A 247 -24.90 3.62 2.31
C LYS A 247 -24.07 2.34 2.28
N TYR A 248 -24.61 1.26 1.73
CA TYR A 248 -23.87 0.01 1.53
C TYR A 248 -22.60 0.23 0.69
N TYR A 249 -22.69 0.93 -0.44
CA TYR A 249 -21.52 1.17 -1.29
C TYR A 249 -20.46 2.04 -0.60
N ILE A 250 -20.87 3.03 0.18
CA ILE A 250 -19.94 3.86 0.95
C ILE A 250 -19.24 3.02 2.03
N GLU A 251 -20.01 2.37 2.91
CA GLU A 251 -19.50 1.71 4.11
C GLU A 251 -18.83 0.37 3.84
N ASN A 252 -19.34 -0.40 2.89
CA ASN A 252 -18.88 -1.77 2.63
C ASN A 252 -18.01 -1.89 1.38
N GLN A 253 -18.05 -0.94 0.43
CA GLN A 253 -17.27 -1.00 -0.81
C GLN A 253 -16.12 0.03 -0.81
N VAL A 254 -16.40 1.32 -0.70
CA VAL A 254 -15.40 2.38 -0.90
C VAL A 254 -14.53 2.62 0.33
N LEU A 255 -15.13 2.80 1.51
CA LEU A 255 -14.38 3.19 2.71
C LEU A 255 -13.36 2.17 3.20
N PRO A 256 -13.63 0.84 3.25
CA PRO A 256 -12.67 -0.11 3.81
C PRO A 256 -11.30 -0.13 3.10
N PRO A 257 -11.21 -0.18 1.76
CA PRO A 257 -9.92 -0.16 1.06
C PRO A 257 -9.27 1.23 1.09
N VAL A 258 -10.05 2.31 0.97
CA VAL A 258 -9.54 3.69 1.02
C VAL A 258 -8.93 4.02 2.39
N ALA A 259 -9.62 3.65 3.48
CA ALA A 259 -9.13 3.85 4.84
C ALA A 259 -7.80 3.15 5.08
N ARG A 260 -7.57 1.98 4.47
CA ARG A 260 -6.29 1.27 4.60
C ARG A 260 -5.15 2.06 3.96
N ILE A 261 -5.34 2.60 2.75
CA ILE A 261 -4.34 3.44 2.09
C ILE A 261 -4.07 4.69 2.92
N LEU A 262 -5.13 5.39 3.31
CA LEU A 262 -5.02 6.64 4.02
C LEU A 262 -4.38 6.47 5.42
N SER A 263 -4.65 5.36 6.09
CA SER A 263 -3.99 5.03 7.36
C SER A 263 -2.48 4.84 7.20
N ALA A 264 -2.02 4.30 6.06
CA ALA A 264 -0.59 4.12 5.78
C ALA A 264 0.13 5.44 5.53
N VAL A 265 -0.60 6.49 5.13
CA VAL A 265 -0.08 7.87 5.02
C VAL A 265 -0.41 8.73 6.25
N GLY A 266 -0.91 8.13 7.33
CA GLY A 266 -1.15 8.82 8.61
C GLY A 266 -2.48 9.59 8.72
N VAL A 267 -3.41 9.37 7.79
CA VAL A 267 -4.73 10.01 7.78
C VAL A 267 -5.75 9.10 8.46
N SER A 268 -6.56 9.68 9.35
CA SER A 268 -7.59 8.94 10.10
C SER A 268 -8.90 8.82 9.31
N SER A 269 -9.62 7.71 9.49
CA SER A 269 -10.94 7.51 8.86
C SER A 269 -11.97 8.58 9.27
N SER A 270 -11.81 9.19 10.46
CA SER A 270 -12.64 10.28 10.97
C SER A 270 -12.53 11.55 10.12
N GLU A 271 -11.34 11.87 9.61
CA GLU A 271 -11.11 13.05 8.75
C GLU A 271 -11.81 12.93 7.39
N LEU A 272 -12.10 11.70 6.93
CA LEU A 272 -12.83 11.44 5.69
C LEU A 272 -14.34 11.66 5.83
N LEU A 273 -14.89 11.38 7.02
CA LEU A 273 -16.31 11.44 7.29
C LEU A 273 -16.76 12.79 7.88
N GLY A 274 -15.84 13.73 8.08
CA GLY A 274 -16.13 15.07 8.63
C GLY A 274 -16.42 15.07 10.13
N GLY A 275 -16.17 13.96 10.84
CA GLY A 275 -16.24 13.91 12.29
C GLY A 275 -14.91 14.35 12.87
N GLY A 276 -14.90 15.45 13.64
CA GLY A 276 -13.75 15.83 14.46
C GLY A 276 -13.24 14.65 15.28
N GLN A 277 -11.93 14.62 15.55
CA GLN A 277 -11.23 13.51 16.22
C GLN A 277 -12.00 12.99 17.44
N GLN A 278 -12.67 11.85 17.30
CA GLN A 278 -13.18 11.12 18.45
C GLN A 278 -12.15 10.06 18.79
N VAL A 279 -11.27 10.41 19.71
CA VAL A 279 -10.32 9.49 20.33
C VAL A 279 -11.16 8.43 21.06
N SER A 280 -10.94 7.14 20.77
CA SER A 280 -11.66 6.09 21.50
C SER A 280 -11.30 6.20 23.00
N LEU A 281 -12.27 6.03 23.89
CA LEU A 281 -12.03 6.04 25.35
C LEU A 281 -10.94 5.03 25.76
N SER A 282 -10.82 3.92 25.02
CA SER A 282 -9.73 2.94 25.16
C SER A 282 -8.34 3.50 24.83
N ASP A 283 -8.22 4.40 23.86
CA ASP A 283 -6.96 5.08 23.51
C ASP A 283 -6.61 6.19 24.53
N ALA A 284 -7.62 6.81 25.16
CA ALA A 284 -7.41 7.77 26.25
C ALA A 284 -6.96 7.11 27.56
N ILE A 285 -7.47 5.90 27.86
CA ILE A 285 -7.19 5.17 29.10
C ILE A 285 -5.85 4.43 29.05
N SER A 286 -5.39 3.99 27.86
CA SER A 286 -4.22 3.12 27.74
C SER A 286 -2.86 3.83 27.74
N GLY A 287 -2.80 5.17 27.77
CA GLY A 287 -1.56 5.97 27.87
C GLY A 287 -0.54 5.75 26.73
N LYS A 288 -0.80 4.83 25.80
CA LYS A 288 0.05 4.50 24.66
C LYS A 288 -0.19 5.52 23.57
N LYS A 289 0.57 6.62 23.59
CA LYS A 289 0.83 7.40 22.37
C LYS A 289 1.39 6.44 21.32
N ARG A 290 0.61 6.09 20.29
CA ARG A 290 1.15 5.48 19.08
C ARG A 290 2.21 6.45 18.54
N LYS A 291 3.49 6.13 18.72
CA LYS A 291 4.57 6.82 18.00
C LYS A 291 4.43 6.46 16.53
N LEU A 292 3.85 7.38 15.77
CA LEU A 292 3.85 7.36 14.31
C LEU A 292 5.29 7.62 13.84
N ASN A 293 6.10 6.57 13.72
CA ASN A 293 7.44 6.67 13.14
C ASN A 293 7.38 6.37 11.63
N HIS A 294 6.72 7.23 10.85
CA HIS A 294 6.89 7.22 9.40
C HIS A 294 7.12 8.65 8.90
N LYS A 295 8.39 8.94 8.59
CA LYS A 295 8.82 10.15 7.91
C LYS A 295 8.30 10.07 6.47
N ILE A 296 7.15 10.67 6.19
CA ILE A 296 6.77 11.00 4.81
C ILE A 296 7.60 12.24 4.44
N SER A 297 8.82 12.02 3.95
CA SER A 297 9.63 13.09 3.36
C SER A 297 9.32 13.16 1.88
N LEU A 298 8.38 14.03 1.51
CA LEU A 298 8.17 14.46 0.13
C LEU A 298 8.95 15.76 -0.06
N GLU A 299 10.19 15.66 -0.54
CA GLU A 299 10.94 16.83 -1.03
C GLU A 299 11.04 16.74 -2.55
N TYR A 300 10.18 17.48 -3.24
CA TYR A 300 10.32 17.75 -4.68
C TYR A 300 10.24 19.24 -4.95
N SER A 301 11.41 19.88 -4.93
CA SER A 301 11.80 21.01 -5.79
C SER A 301 13.04 21.67 -5.20
N GLY A 302 14.09 21.85 -6.01
CA GLY A 302 15.10 22.91 -5.87
C GLY A 302 15.88 22.97 -4.55
N SER A 303 17.18 22.68 -4.64
CA SER A 303 18.24 23.25 -3.78
C SER A 303 17.77 23.98 -2.52
N SER A 304 17.69 23.29 -1.38
CA SER A 304 17.62 23.98 -0.09
C SER A 304 18.56 23.30 0.90
N LYS A 305 19.49 24.11 1.40
CA LYS A 305 20.34 23.82 2.55
C LYS A 305 19.44 23.29 3.67
N ARG A 306 19.83 22.18 4.32
CA ARG A 306 19.20 21.72 5.56
C ARG A 306 19.13 22.90 6.54
N GLU A 307 17.95 23.48 6.74
CA GLU A 307 17.74 24.48 7.78
C GLU A 307 17.85 23.79 9.14
N GLU A 308 18.94 24.07 9.85
CA GLU A 308 19.16 23.59 11.22
C GLU A 308 18.16 24.29 12.16
N LYS A 309 17.22 23.53 12.74
CA LYS A 309 16.30 24.05 13.75
C LYS A 309 17.07 24.29 15.07
N PRO A 310 16.90 25.45 15.74
CA PRO A 310 17.49 25.69 17.05
C PRO A 310 16.87 24.77 18.12
N LEU A 311 17.68 24.32 19.08
CA LEU A 311 17.24 23.49 20.21
C LEU A 311 16.74 24.35 21.38
N ASP A 312 15.81 23.82 22.17
CA ASP A 312 15.26 24.53 23.33
C ASP A 312 16.18 24.51 24.56
N SER A 313 17.09 23.54 24.67
CA SER A 313 18.09 23.42 25.74
C SER A 313 19.31 22.60 25.26
N TRP A 314 20.27 22.32 26.14
CA TRP A 314 21.47 21.53 25.87
C TRP A 314 21.74 20.49 26.97
N GLU A 315 22.14 19.28 26.58
CA GLU A 315 22.51 18.17 27.48
C GLU A 315 23.97 17.76 27.31
N GLU A 316 24.42 17.64 26.06
CA GLU A 316 25.78 17.19 25.72
C GLU A 316 26.25 17.80 24.38
N PHE A 317 27.55 17.70 24.10
CA PHE A 317 28.15 18.10 22.83
C PHE A 317 28.56 16.86 22.05
N VAL A 318 28.16 16.76 20.78
CA VAL A 318 28.44 15.59 19.94
C VAL A 318 29.28 16.03 18.75
N CYS A 319 30.39 15.31 18.52
CA CYS A 319 31.22 15.55 17.34
C CYS A 319 30.48 15.21 16.05
N SER A 320 30.49 16.15 15.08
CA SER A 320 29.88 15.96 13.77
C SER A 320 30.50 14.78 12.99
N LYS A 321 31.81 14.54 13.17
CA LYS A 321 32.63 13.57 12.42
C LYS A 321 32.66 12.18 13.06
N CYS A 322 33.07 12.07 14.33
CA CYS A 322 33.24 10.77 15.00
C CYS A 322 32.11 10.39 15.97
N LYS A 323 31.09 11.24 16.14
CA LYS A 323 29.94 11.02 17.02
C LYS A 323 30.27 10.82 18.52
N LYS A 324 31.52 11.09 18.94
CA LYS A 324 31.92 11.10 20.35
C LYS A 324 31.14 12.21 21.09
N SER A 325 30.52 11.85 22.22
CA SER A 325 29.79 12.77 23.08
C SER A 325 30.68 13.30 24.20
N TYR A 326 30.46 14.56 24.56
CA TYR A 326 31.17 15.29 25.59
C TYR A 326 30.16 15.99 26.50
N ARG A 327 30.22 15.76 27.81
CA ARG A 327 29.35 16.47 28.77
C ARG A 327 29.72 17.95 28.93
N ARG A 328 30.96 18.32 28.63
CA ARG A 328 31.47 19.69 28.65
C ARG A 328 32.25 19.93 27.38
N MET A 329 32.14 21.13 26.81
CA MET A 329 32.89 21.49 25.61
C MET A 329 34.40 21.43 25.91
N PRO A 330 35.19 20.67 25.12
CA PRO A 330 36.65 20.68 25.20
C PRO A 330 37.19 22.10 25.09
N LEU A 331 38.28 22.39 25.83
CA LEU A 331 38.91 23.72 25.84
C LEU A 331 39.39 24.19 24.47
N THR A 332 39.68 23.24 23.56
CA THR A 332 40.07 23.51 22.17
C THR A 332 38.89 23.91 21.28
N GLY A 333 37.65 23.82 21.78
CA GLY A 333 36.42 24.09 21.02
C GLY A 333 36.13 23.09 19.90
N ARG A 334 36.93 22.02 19.76
CA ARG A 334 36.80 20.97 18.73
C ARG A 334 36.96 19.60 19.35
N CYS A 335 36.47 18.58 18.65
CA CYS A 335 36.75 17.19 19.00
C CYS A 335 38.22 16.83 18.72
N GLU A 336 38.75 15.84 19.44
CA GLU A 336 40.09 15.27 19.23
C GLU A 336 40.34 14.84 17.76
N CYS A 337 39.30 14.45 17.02
CA CYS A 337 39.40 14.08 15.60
C CYS A 337 39.38 15.28 14.63
N GLY A 338 39.41 16.51 15.15
CA GLY A 338 39.32 17.76 14.38
C GLY A 338 37.90 18.14 13.94
N GLY A 339 36.88 17.37 14.34
CA GLY A 339 35.49 17.64 14.00
C GLY A 339 34.86 18.77 14.82
N GLU A 340 33.93 19.50 14.21
CA GLU A 340 33.08 20.48 14.89
C GLU A 340 32.16 19.80 15.92
N LEU A 341 31.95 20.47 17.04
CA LEU A 341 31.03 20.03 18.08
C LEU A 341 29.66 20.65 17.86
N LEU A 342 28.64 19.81 17.86
CA LEU A 342 27.24 20.20 17.79
C LEU A 342 26.60 20.04 19.17
N ILE A 343 25.61 20.86 19.47
CA ILE A 343 24.88 20.79 20.73
C ILE A 343 23.77 19.76 20.59
N ALA A 344 23.64 18.87 21.57
CA ALA A 344 22.62 17.83 21.60
C ALA A 344 21.63 18.04 22.76
N TYR A 345 20.36 17.74 22.49
CA TYR A 345 19.27 17.74 23.47
C TYR A 345 18.22 16.70 23.05
N HIS A 346 17.91 15.74 23.93
CA HIS A 346 16.97 14.64 23.66
C HIS A 346 17.22 13.91 22.32
N GLY A 347 18.50 13.64 22.00
CA GLY A 347 18.92 12.94 20.79
C GLY A 347 18.86 13.77 19.49
N SER A 348 18.45 15.05 19.55
CA SER A 348 18.51 15.98 18.43
C SER A 348 19.78 16.83 18.52
N VAL A 349 20.40 17.16 17.38
CA VAL A 349 21.68 17.90 17.32
C VAL A 349 21.53 19.19 16.51
N SER A 350 22.09 20.31 16.98
CA SER A 350 22.03 21.62 16.33
C SER A 350 23.25 22.48 16.64
N ARG A 351 23.52 23.50 15.82
CA ARG A 351 24.56 24.52 16.09
C ARG A 351 24.07 25.66 16.97
N LYS A 352 22.76 25.77 17.22
CA LYS A 352 22.16 26.89 17.96
C LYS A 352 21.21 26.39 19.05
N VAL A 353 21.28 27.02 20.21
CA VAL A 353 20.33 26.86 21.31
C VAL A 353 19.55 28.16 21.47
N ARG A 354 18.24 28.06 21.70
CA ARG A 354 17.36 29.19 21.93
C ARG A 354 17.66 29.76 23.32
N LYS A 355 17.97 31.06 23.40
CA LYS A 355 18.19 31.72 24.70
C LYS A 355 16.84 31.84 25.39
N GLN A 356 16.64 31.17 26.53
CA GLN A 356 15.44 31.43 27.36
C GLN A 356 15.51 32.88 27.84
N ALA A 357 14.50 33.68 27.48
CA ALA A 357 14.29 34.97 28.11
C ALA A 357 13.86 34.72 29.56
N LYS A 358 14.70 35.09 30.52
CA LYS A 358 14.30 35.16 31.93
C LYS A 358 13.21 36.23 32.04
N LYS A 359 12.01 35.85 32.49
CA LYS A 359 11.08 36.78 33.14
C LYS A 359 11.50 36.95 34.59
#